data_AF-A0A2V9JC72-F1
#
_entry.id   AF-A0A2V9JC72-F1
#
_cell.length_a   1.000
_cell.length_b   1.000
_cell.length_c   1.000
_cell.angle_alpha   90.00
_cell.angle_beta   90.00
_cell.angle_gamma   90.00
#
_symmetry.space_group_name_H-M   'P 1'
#
loop_
_entity.id
_entity.type
_entity.pdbx_description
1 polymer ?
#
loop_
_entity_poly.entity_id
_entity_poly.type
_entity_poly.pdbx_seq_one_letter_code
_entity_poly.pdbx_strand_id
1 'polypeptide(L)'
;MIALVVVTGALLGYRLRNYPEERAVARFLTVLEEGNYREAYRLWQPSPSYGFGDFMHDWGGQGDYGKIRQFEILRSQSKGSGAVIVTVRINSVDPPLDLVVDRRTTGLAYSPF
;
A
#
# COMPACT_ATOMS: atom_id res chain seq x y z
N MET A 1 -36.21 -4.86 9.13
CA MET A 1 -35.00 -5.64 9.50
C MET A 1 -34.23 -6.17 8.29
N ILE A 2 -34.86 -6.86 7.34
CA ILE A 2 -34.16 -7.43 6.15
C ILE A 2 -33.46 -6.35 5.29
N ALA A 3 -34.12 -5.24 4.99
CA ALA A 3 -33.53 -4.16 4.20
C ALA A 3 -32.29 -3.53 4.87
N LEU A 4 -32.30 -3.38 6.20
CA LEU A 4 -31.16 -2.86 6.96
C LEU A 4 -29.96 -3.82 6.90
N VAL A 5 -30.22 -5.13 6.99
CA VAL A 5 -29.19 -6.17 6.89
C VAL A 5 -28.57 -6.21 5.50
N VAL A 6 -29.38 -6.08 4.44
CA VAL A 6 -28.89 -6.05 3.05
C VAL A 6 -28.04 -4.80 2.78
N VAL A 7 -28.50 -3.62 3.20
CA VAL A 7 -27.74 -2.37 3.03
C VAL A 7 -26.43 -2.41 3.82
N THR A 8 -26.48 -2.87 5.07
CA THR A 8 -25.28 -3.01 5.92
C THR A 8 -24.30 -4.02 5.32
N GLY A 9 -24.80 -5.17 4.87
CA GLY A 9 -23.99 -6.21 4.23
C GLY A 9 -23.33 -5.74 2.93
N ALA A 10 -24.07 -4.99 2.09
CA ALA A 10 -23.52 -4.43 0.86
C ALA A 10 -22.44 -3.38 1.14
N LEU A 11 -22.65 -2.51 2.13
CA LEU A 11 -21.69 -1.48 2.52
C LEU A 11 -20.41 -2.10 3.10
N LEU A 12 -20.55 -3.10 3.96
CA LEU A 12 -19.42 -3.85 4.52
C LEU A 12 -18.68 -4.63 3.44
N GLY A 13 -19.40 -5.32 2.55
CA GLY A 13 -18.80 -6.04 1.43
C GLY A 13 -18.02 -5.14 0.48
N TYR A 14 -18.53 -3.94 0.20
CA TYR A 14 -17.82 -2.94 -0.58
C TYR A 14 -16.54 -2.45 0.12
N ARG A 15 -16.62 -2.14 1.41
CA ARG A 15 -15.47 -1.67 2.20
C ARG A 15 -14.39 -2.75 2.36
N LEU A 16 -14.79 -4.00 2.48
CA LEU A 16 -13.88 -5.13 2.67
C LEU A 16 -13.25 -5.65 1.37
N ARG A 17 -13.72 -5.19 0.19
CA ARG A 17 -13.28 -5.69 -1.12
C ARG A 17 -11.78 -5.47 -1.40
N ASN A 18 -11.20 -4.40 -0.88
CA ASN A 18 -9.79 -4.05 -1.05
C ASN A 18 -9.00 -4.17 0.27
N TYR A 19 -9.61 -4.75 1.30
CA TYR A 19 -9.01 -4.83 2.63
C TYR A 19 -7.68 -5.59 2.65
N PRO A 20 -7.51 -6.73 1.93
CA PRO A 20 -6.21 -7.40 1.86
C PRO A 20 -5.10 -6.49 1.28
N GLU A 21 -5.42 -5.71 0.24
CA GLU A 21 -4.48 -4.83 -0.44
C GLU A 21 -4.12 -3.60 0.40
N GLU A 22 -5.11 -2.99 1.06
CA GLU A 22 -4.87 -1.93 2.06
C GLU A 22 -3.99 -2.45 3.22
N ARG A 23 -4.25 -3.67 3.69
CA ARG A 23 -3.45 -4.29 4.76
C ARG A 23 -2.02 -4.61 4.32
N ALA A 24 -1.80 -4.98 3.06
CA ALA A 24 -0.46 -5.19 2.51
C ALA A 24 0.35 -3.89 2.53
N VAL A 25 -0.25 -2.78 2.09
CA VAL A 25 0.37 -1.44 2.12
C VAL A 25 0.61 -0.97 3.54
N ALA A 26 -0.36 -1.14 4.44
CA ALA A 26 -0.20 -0.81 5.86
C ALA A 26 0.98 -1.58 6.47
N ARG A 27 1.06 -2.91 6.23
CA ARG A 27 2.17 -3.74 6.74
C ARG A 27 3.52 -3.24 6.21
N PHE A 28 3.59 -2.92 4.92
CA PHE A 28 4.82 -2.39 4.31
C PHE A 28 5.27 -1.09 4.96
N LEU A 29 4.37 -0.12 5.12
CA LEU A 29 4.69 1.19 5.71
C LEU A 29 5.01 1.11 7.21
N THR A 30 4.34 0.24 7.97
CA THR A 30 4.68 -0.01 9.38
C THR A 30 6.10 -0.57 9.52
N VAL A 31 6.49 -1.52 8.67
CA VAL A 31 7.84 -2.10 8.70
C VAL A 31 8.91 -1.05 8.34
N LEU A 32 8.61 -0.12 7.44
CA LEU A 32 9.48 1.03 7.14
C LEU A 32 9.58 2.01 8.32
N GLU A 33 8.48 2.29 8.99
CA GLU A 33 8.42 3.14 10.19
C GLU A 33 9.28 2.57 11.34
N GLU A 34 9.23 1.24 11.52
CA GLU A 34 10.08 0.49 12.45
C GLU A 34 11.56 0.46 12.03
N GLY A 35 11.89 0.91 10.81
CA GLY A 35 13.25 0.92 10.27
C GLY A 35 13.75 -0.45 9.78
N ASN A 36 12.85 -1.42 9.59
CA ASN A 36 13.21 -2.76 9.14
C ASN A 36 13.19 -2.87 7.61
N TYR A 37 14.14 -2.16 6.96
CA TYR A 37 14.19 -2.04 5.50
C TYR A 37 14.34 -3.37 4.75
N ARG A 38 14.98 -4.38 5.35
CA ARG A 38 15.13 -5.70 4.71
C ARG A 38 13.79 -6.44 4.61
N GLU A 39 12.98 -6.40 5.65
CA GLU A 39 11.64 -6.97 5.61
C GLU A 39 10.72 -6.15 4.70
N ALA A 40 10.85 -4.82 4.69
CA ALA A 40 10.11 -3.96 3.78
C ALA A 40 10.44 -4.28 2.31
N TYR A 41 11.71 -4.49 1.99
CA TYR A 41 12.15 -4.90 0.65
C TYR A 41 11.58 -6.27 0.25
N ARG A 42 11.52 -7.23 1.18
CA ARG A 42 10.89 -8.53 0.93
C ARG A 42 9.39 -8.40 0.66
N LEU A 43 8.71 -7.50 1.39
CA LEU A 43 7.29 -7.20 1.18
C LEU A 43 7.02 -6.54 -0.15
N TRP A 44 7.90 -5.63 -0.57
CA TRP A 44 7.81 -4.93 -1.85
C TRP A 44 7.76 -5.91 -3.03
N GLN A 45 8.42 -7.07 -2.93
CA GLN A 45 8.50 -8.09 -4.00
C GLN A 45 8.98 -7.51 -5.34
N PRO A 46 10.18 -6.89 -5.36
CA PRO A 46 10.68 -6.21 -6.55
C PRO A 46 10.94 -7.16 -7.73
N SER A 47 10.93 -6.58 -8.93
CA SER A 47 11.52 -7.24 -10.09
C SER A 47 13.03 -7.47 -9.88
N PRO A 48 13.66 -8.42 -10.58
CA PRO A 48 15.09 -8.67 -10.48
C PRO A 48 15.98 -7.45 -10.81
N SER A 49 15.44 -6.46 -11.53
CA SER A 49 16.15 -5.24 -11.91
C SER A 49 16.12 -4.15 -10.85
N TYR A 50 15.28 -4.26 -9.82
CA TYR A 50 15.16 -3.27 -8.76
C TYR A 50 15.81 -3.83 -7.50
N GLY A 51 17.03 -3.38 -7.23
CA GLY A 51 17.86 -3.90 -6.15
C GLY A 51 17.56 -3.26 -4.80
N PHE A 52 18.19 -3.80 -3.75
CA PHE A 52 18.06 -3.21 -2.40
C PHE A 52 18.67 -1.80 -2.31
N GLY A 53 19.67 -1.49 -3.14
CA GLY A 53 20.24 -0.13 -3.23
C GLY A 53 19.21 0.88 -3.74
N ASP A 54 18.51 0.55 -4.82
CA ASP A 54 17.42 1.38 -5.37
C ASP A 54 16.30 1.52 -4.34
N PHE A 55 15.93 0.41 -3.69
CA PHE A 55 14.96 0.45 -2.60
C PHE A 55 15.36 1.39 -1.45
N MET A 56 16.63 1.42 -1.07
CA MET A 56 17.11 2.31 -0.01
C MET A 56 17.19 3.77 -0.46
N HIS A 57 17.39 4.03 -1.75
CA HIS A 57 17.32 5.38 -2.31
C HIS A 57 15.89 5.93 -2.21
N ASP A 58 14.89 5.08 -2.45
CA ASP A 58 13.50 5.49 -2.37
C ASP A 58 12.97 5.53 -0.93
N TRP A 59 13.09 4.39 -0.23
CA TRP A 59 12.39 4.08 1.02
C TRP A 59 13.27 4.11 2.27
N GLY A 60 14.58 4.32 2.10
CA GLY A 60 15.51 4.41 3.22
C GLY A 60 15.25 5.63 4.11
N GLY A 61 15.83 5.64 5.31
CA GLY A 61 15.66 6.77 6.23
C GLY A 61 16.19 8.12 5.72
N GLN A 62 17.06 8.09 4.71
CA GLN A 62 17.58 9.26 3.97
C GLN A 62 17.13 9.24 2.50
N GLY A 63 16.18 8.38 2.15
CA GLY A 63 15.65 8.26 0.80
C GLY A 63 14.64 9.37 0.47
N ASP A 64 14.00 9.25 -0.69
CA ASP A 64 13.09 10.23 -1.26
C ASP A 64 11.95 10.66 -0.32
N TYR A 65 11.43 9.71 0.48
CA TYR A 65 10.37 9.98 1.46
C TYR A 65 10.89 10.28 2.88
N GLY A 66 12.21 10.21 3.06
CA GLY A 66 12.89 10.19 4.35
C GLY A 66 12.43 9.05 5.25
N LYS A 67 12.85 9.07 6.52
CA LYS A 67 12.35 8.12 7.50
C LYS A 67 10.83 8.27 7.65
N ILE A 68 10.10 7.20 7.39
CA ILE A 68 8.65 7.12 7.65
C ILE A 68 8.41 7.23 9.15
N ARG A 69 7.53 8.14 9.56
CA ARG A 69 7.16 8.40 10.97
C ARG A 69 5.66 8.32 11.22
N GLN A 70 4.89 8.39 10.14
CA GLN A 70 3.43 8.28 10.14
C GLN A 70 2.98 8.07 8.69
N PHE A 71 1.84 7.40 8.54
CA PHE A 71 1.18 7.28 7.26
C PHE A 71 -0.34 7.17 7.43
N GLU A 72 -1.07 7.52 6.38
CA GLU A 72 -2.52 7.40 6.30
C GLU A 72 -2.91 6.77 4.97
N ILE A 73 -3.76 5.73 5.00
CA ILE A 73 -4.41 5.22 3.79
C ILE A 73 -5.63 6.08 3.50
N LEU A 74 -5.59 6.82 2.40
CA LEU A 74 -6.64 7.78 2.05
C LEU A 74 -7.78 7.13 1.28
N ARG A 75 -7.45 6.25 0.34
CA ARG A 75 -8.43 5.54 -0.50
C ARG A 75 -7.79 4.32 -1.15
N SER A 76 -8.64 3.41 -1.62
CA SER A 76 -8.25 2.34 -2.53
C SER A 76 -9.20 2.26 -3.72
N GLN A 77 -8.67 1.89 -4.88
CA GLN A 77 -9.42 1.76 -6.12
C GLN A 77 -8.96 0.54 -6.91
N SER A 78 -9.90 -0.33 -7.26
CA SER A 78 -9.60 -1.47 -8.15
C SER A 78 -9.24 -0.98 -9.56
N LYS A 79 -8.17 -1.54 -10.12
CA LYS A 79 -7.79 -1.42 -11.53
C LYS A 79 -7.94 -2.78 -12.19
N GLY A 80 -9.09 -2.98 -12.83
CA GLY A 80 -9.48 -4.28 -13.38
C GLY A 80 -9.64 -5.34 -12.29
N SER A 81 -9.44 -6.60 -12.66
CA SER A 81 -9.51 -7.75 -11.74
C SER A 81 -8.16 -8.12 -11.11
N GLY A 82 -7.06 -7.52 -11.56
CA GLY A 82 -5.70 -7.92 -11.17
C GLY A 82 -5.03 -7.04 -10.12
N ALA A 83 -5.43 -5.76 -10.00
CA ALA A 83 -4.71 -4.80 -9.18
C ALA A 83 -5.61 -3.85 -8.40
N VAL A 84 -5.07 -3.27 -7.34
CA VAL A 84 -5.67 -2.18 -6.56
C VAL A 84 -4.65 -1.07 -6.41
N ILE A 85 -5.05 0.17 -6.71
CA ILE A 85 -4.28 1.36 -6.31
C ILE A 85 -4.70 1.71 -4.89
N VAL A 86 -3.72 1.89 -4.02
CA VAL A 86 -3.88 2.38 -2.65
C VAL A 86 -3.15 3.71 -2.56
N THR A 87 -3.90 4.78 -2.33
CA THR A 87 -3.37 6.13 -2.16
C THR A 87 -3.01 6.33 -0.70
N VAL A 88 -1.76 6.67 -0.42
CA VAL A 88 -1.23 6.87 0.93
C VAL A 88 -0.62 8.25 1.10
N ARG A 89 -0.86 8.87 2.26
CA ARG A 89 -0.11 10.04 2.69
C ARG A 89 1.00 9.59 3.62
N ILE A 90 2.24 9.98 3.33
CA ILE A 90 3.41 9.66 4.13
C ILE A 90 3.91 10.95 4.78
N ASN A 91 4.21 10.92 6.08
CA ASN A 91 4.78 12.06 6.80
C ASN A 91 4.00 13.39 6.65
N SER A 92 2.68 13.32 6.42
CA SER A 92 1.82 14.47 6.12
C SER A 92 2.22 15.28 4.88
N VAL A 93 2.97 14.68 3.95
CA VAL A 93 3.41 15.33 2.71
C VAL A 93 2.35 15.17 1.62
N ASP A 94 2.11 16.24 0.88
CA ASP A 94 1.31 16.24 -0.35
C ASP A 94 2.23 16.53 -1.57
N PRO A 95 1.94 15.96 -2.76
CA PRO A 95 0.80 15.07 -3.04
C PRO A 95 0.96 13.69 -2.41
N PRO A 96 -0.15 12.97 -2.12
CA PRO A 96 -0.10 11.60 -1.65
C PRO A 96 0.47 10.67 -2.73
N LEU A 97 1.01 9.54 -2.29
CA LEU A 97 1.63 8.53 -3.13
C LEU A 97 0.63 7.43 -3.49
N ASP A 98 0.58 7.06 -4.76
CA ASP A 98 -0.21 5.93 -5.23
C ASP A 98 0.67 4.68 -5.37
N LEU A 99 0.32 3.64 -4.60
CA LEU A 99 0.94 2.32 -4.68
C LEU A 99 -0.03 1.33 -5.32
N VAL A 100 0.47 0.51 -6.22
CA VAL A 100 -0.26 -0.60 -6.81
C VAL A 100 0.04 -1.87 -6.02
N VAL A 101 -1.01 -2.64 -5.74
CA VAL A 101 -0.93 -3.97 -5.14
C VAL A 101 -1.52 -4.99 -6.10
N ASP A 102 -0.76 -6.03 -6.42
CA ASP A 102 -1.27 -7.18 -7.16
C ASP A 102 -2.18 -8.05 -6.27
N ARG A 103 -3.38 -8.37 -6.76
CA ARG A 103 -4.38 -9.12 -5.96
C ARG A 103 -4.00 -10.57 -5.70
N ARG A 104 -3.11 -11.17 -6.51
CA ARG A 104 -2.71 -12.58 -6.40
C ARG A 104 -1.48 -12.75 -5.53
N THR A 105 -0.49 -11.87 -5.70
CA THR A 105 0.81 -12.00 -5.01
C THR A 105 0.97 -11.05 -3.83
N THR A 106 0.10 -10.03 -3.72
CA THR A 106 0.25 -8.88 -2.80
C THR A 106 1.57 -8.12 -2.94
N GLY A 107 2.27 -8.30 -4.06
CA GLY A 107 3.46 -7.52 -4.41
C GLY A 107 3.10 -6.06 -4.64
N LEU A 108 4.02 -5.17 -4.26
CA LEU A 108 3.82 -3.72 -4.31
C LEU A 108 4.67 -3.12 -5.44
N ALA A 109 4.14 -2.08 -6.07
CA ALA A 109 4.86 -1.28 -7.05
C ALA A 109 4.37 0.16 -7.00
N TYR A 110 5.16 1.08 -7.56
CA TYR A 110 4.65 2.41 -7.86
C TYR A 110 3.53 2.35 -8.90
N SER A 111 2.51 3.20 -8.73
CA SER A 111 1.47 3.35 -9.75
C SER A 111 2.04 3.97 -11.02
N PRO A 112 1.84 3.36 -12.21
CA PRO A 112 2.19 3.98 -13.49
C PRO A 112 1.09 4.91 -14.04
N PHE A 113 0.03 5.15 -13.26
CA PHE A 113 -1.20 5.86 -13.67
C PHE A 113 -1.27 7.28 -13.14
#